data_AF-A0A4V2SYK1-F1
#
_entry.id   AF-A0A4V2SYK1-F1
#
_cell.length_a   1.000
_cell.length_b   1.000
_cell.length_c   1.000
_cell.angle_alpha   90.00
_cell.angle_beta   90.00
_cell.angle_gamma   90.00
#
_symmetry.space_group_name_H-M   'P 1'
#
loop_
_entity.id
_entity.type
_entity.pdbx_description
1 polymer ?
#
loop_
_entity_poly.entity_id
_entity_poly.type
_entity_poly.pdbx_seq_one_letter_code
_entity_poly.pdbx_strand_id
1 'polypeptide(L)'
;MKSIALAGNPNTGKTSLFNMLTKSYEYVGNWTGVTVEKKVGKLKSGDAELVDLPGIYSLNPLSKDEGVSIHYLMNEMPSTIINIVDGSLLERNLNLTVQLLEYGQPLLIGLNMVDIAKSRGIRIDQKKLAKLLGVPVVPIIARTGSGCDEVLDKLDQSVSPSTFQIDYGEIIEQAISVIDARLEADPPYHHRWLAIQFLEGNQVVKDKLSAWIPEEDLNQLYDQTEKRIKDTGESHSLPSYIYKARNERIKAIIGDSVHVEQNSTTNWTEKIDRILLNRFLGIPLFLAVMYLVFQFTFDWLGSQISDQLDGFLSGPVSDGLTWLLTTCGASSFIKSVVLEGIVSGVGGVLVFVPQIFILFFFISWLEDSGYMARIALLMDRLMSSVGLNGKAFIPMIIGFGCNVPGIMAARTIEHPKERLLTILLSPLMSCSARLTVYALFAAAFFSSHQSLIVLSLYVLSIVTALLLAKLFSSTFLKHEDQSAFVIELPPYRVPQWRILLRSTWEKGKGFVRKAGTFIFGGSVVIWLLSYSGPSGFDVEMNQSFLAIIGNAIAPLFDPIGFGNWQAGASLLTGFLAKEVVVSTMNINDA
;
A
#
# COMPACT_ATOMS: atom_id res chain seq x y z
N MET A 1 17.70 19.67 22.98
CA MET A 1 16.29 19.79 23.42
C MET A 1 15.79 18.42 23.81
N LYS A 2 14.81 18.33 24.72
CA LYS A 2 14.24 17.03 25.13
C LYS A 2 13.44 16.46 23.95
N SER A 3 13.87 15.33 23.41
CA SER A 3 13.17 14.66 22.31
C SER A 3 12.23 13.58 22.85
N ILE A 4 10.99 13.59 22.39
CA ILE A 4 9.93 12.64 22.75
C ILE A 4 9.49 11.91 21.49
N ALA A 5 9.49 10.57 21.53
CA ALA A 5 9.03 9.75 20.43
C ALA A 5 7.54 9.41 20.57
N LEU A 6 6.76 9.58 19.50
CA LEU A 6 5.40 9.07 19.40
C LEU A 6 5.42 7.74 18.63
N ALA A 7 5.20 6.64 19.34
CA ALA A 7 5.18 5.27 18.81
C ALA A 7 3.78 4.66 18.88
N GLY A 8 3.51 3.65 18.06
CA GLY A 8 2.25 2.90 18.10
C GLY A 8 1.99 2.14 16.80
N ASN A 9 1.00 1.25 16.81
CA ASN A 9 0.60 0.52 15.61
C ASN A 9 -0.01 1.45 14.54
N PRO A 10 -0.03 1.03 13.26
CA PRO A 10 -0.82 1.70 12.23
C PRO A 10 -2.29 1.85 12.64
N ASN A 11 -2.93 2.94 12.19
CA ASN A 11 -4.37 3.21 12.38
C ASN A 11 -4.87 3.36 13.84
N THR A 12 -3.96 3.47 14.82
CA THR A 12 -4.29 3.70 16.25
C THR A 12 -4.71 5.13 16.57
N GLY A 13 -4.69 6.06 15.61
CA GLY A 13 -4.96 7.49 15.82
C GLY A 13 -3.70 8.33 16.09
N LYS A 14 -2.50 7.78 15.87
CA LYS A 14 -1.20 8.44 16.09
C LYS A 14 -1.10 9.85 15.50
N THR A 15 -1.43 10.02 14.21
CA THR A 15 -1.38 11.34 13.56
C THR A 15 -2.41 12.33 14.14
N SER A 16 -3.56 11.85 14.62
CA SER A 16 -4.53 12.72 15.31
C SER A 16 -3.98 13.19 16.66
N LEU A 17 -3.36 12.29 17.42
CA LEU A 17 -2.73 12.62 18.70
C LEU A 17 -1.54 13.60 18.50
N PHE A 18 -0.70 13.36 17.50
CA PHE A 18 0.41 14.26 17.15
C PHE A 18 -0.07 15.70 16.94
N ASN A 19 -1.14 15.88 16.15
CA ASN A 19 -1.71 17.19 15.87
C ASN A 19 -2.33 17.85 17.11
N MET A 20 -2.85 17.06 18.05
CA MET A 20 -3.44 17.57 19.29
C MET A 20 -2.36 17.99 20.30
N LEU A 21 -1.23 17.30 20.35
CA LEU A 21 -0.16 17.58 21.31
C LEU A 21 0.80 18.70 20.85
N THR A 22 0.83 19.02 19.55
CA THR A 22 1.75 20.00 18.97
C THR A 22 1.11 21.38 18.74
N LYS A 23 1.89 22.47 18.87
CA LYS A 23 1.45 23.84 18.55
C LYS A 23 1.60 24.16 17.07
N SER A 24 2.72 23.73 16.50
CA SER A 24 3.12 23.99 15.12
C SER A 24 4.04 22.86 14.65
N TYR A 25 3.98 22.55 13.36
CA TYR A 25 4.98 21.68 12.73
C TYR A 25 6.29 22.46 12.59
N GLU A 26 7.40 21.86 12.99
CA GLU A 26 8.73 22.41 12.72
C GLU A 26 9.32 21.84 11.44
N TYR A 27 9.05 20.56 11.15
CA TYR A 27 9.58 19.92 9.96
C TYR A 27 8.65 18.81 9.46
N VAL A 28 8.35 18.84 8.15
CA VAL A 28 7.72 17.74 7.41
C VAL A 28 8.61 17.45 6.21
N GLY A 29 9.30 16.31 6.26
CA GLY A 29 10.19 15.85 5.19
C GLY A 29 10.17 14.33 5.10
N ASN A 30 11.24 13.74 4.57
CA ASN A 30 11.40 12.28 4.54
C ASN A 30 12.50 11.86 5.52
N TRP A 31 12.35 10.68 6.11
CA TRP A 31 13.46 10.03 6.81
C TRP A 31 14.60 9.72 5.84
N THR A 32 15.85 9.83 6.31
CA THR A 32 17.04 9.70 5.47
C THR A 32 17.06 8.34 4.76
N GLY A 33 17.13 8.35 3.42
CA GLY A 33 17.28 7.14 2.61
C GLY A 33 16.01 6.29 2.43
N VAL A 34 14.85 6.77 2.88
CA VAL A 34 13.57 6.04 2.77
C VAL A 34 12.43 6.96 2.30
N THR A 35 11.29 6.37 1.95
CA THR A 35 10.12 7.12 1.42
C THR A 35 9.11 7.53 2.50
N VAL A 36 9.41 7.26 3.77
CA VAL A 36 8.51 7.51 4.88
C VAL A 36 8.59 8.97 5.33
N GLU A 37 7.43 9.61 5.51
CA GLU A 37 7.33 10.99 6.01
C GLU A 37 7.86 11.08 7.45
N LYS A 38 8.75 12.04 7.71
CA LYS A 38 9.22 12.46 9.03
C LYS A 38 8.44 13.70 9.46
N LYS A 39 7.71 13.61 10.57
CA LYS A 39 6.98 14.74 11.18
C LYS A 39 7.59 15.07 12.54
N VAL A 40 8.00 16.32 12.70
CA VAL A 40 8.53 16.86 13.95
C VAL A 40 7.75 18.12 14.30
N GLY A 41 7.33 18.24 15.55
CA GLY A 41 6.56 19.38 16.04
C GLY A 41 6.90 19.70 17.49
N LYS A 42 6.75 20.97 17.85
CA LYS A 42 6.92 21.43 19.24
C LYS A 42 5.70 21.10 20.08
N LEU A 43 5.93 20.53 21.26
CA LEU A 43 4.87 20.23 22.22
C LEU A 43 4.20 21.50 22.75
N LYS A 44 2.93 21.36 23.18
CA LYS A 44 2.17 22.45 23.76
C LYS A 44 2.66 22.88 25.15
N SER A 45 3.12 21.93 25.97
CA SER A 45 3.48 22.17 27.38
C SER A 45 4.90 22.71 27.61
N GLY A 46 5.81 22.66 26.62
CA GLY A 46 7.18 23.16 26.79
C GLY A 46 8.09 23.08 25.56
N ASP A 47 9.39 23.29 25.75
CA ASP A 47 10.45 23.26 24.72
C ASP A 47 10.96 21.82 24.43
N ALA A 48 10.03 20.90 24.23
CA ALA A 48 10.33 19.52 23.82
C ALA A 48 9.81 19.27 22.40
N GLU A 49 10.60 18.53 21.63
CA GLU A 49 10.24 18.10 20.28
C GLU A 49 9.51 16.76 20.36
N LEU A 50 8.35 16.69 19.69
CA LEU A 50 7.63 15.44 19.45
C LEU A 50 7.98 14.95 18.05
N VAL A 51 8.57 13.76 17.97
CA VAL A 51 8.90 13.10 16.71
C VAL A 51 7.91 11.96 16.46
N ASP A 52 7.20 12.04 15.32
CA ASP A 52 6.28 11.00 14.90
C ASP A 52 7.03 9.82 14.28
N LEU A 53 7.05 8.67 14.94
CA LEU A 53 7.64 7.46 14.37
C LEU A 53 6.65 6.78 13.42
N PRO A 54 7.11 6.11 12.35
CA PRO A 54 6.24 5.29 11.51
C PRO A 54 5.44 4.28 12.32
N GLY A 55 4.19 4.02 11.92
CA GLY A 55 3.38 3.01 12.59
C GLY A 55 3.96 1.62 12.34
N ILE A 56 4.32 0.91 13.41
CA ILE A 56 4.98 -0.41 13.33
C ILE A 56 4.25 -1.43 14.20
N TYR A 57 4.39 -2.72 13.89
CA TYR A 57 3.83 -3.81 14.71
C TYR A 57 4.83 -4.45 15.66
N SER A 58 6.11 -4.41 15.29
CA SER A 58 7.23 -4.94 16.07
C SER A 58 8.46 -4.04 15.88
N LEU A 59 9.42 -4.09 16.79
CA LEU A 59 10.72 -3.42 16.62
C LEU A 59 11.67 -4.19 15.69
N ASN A 60 11.36 -5.46 15.38
CA ASN A 60 12.04 -6.22 14.34
C ASN A 60 11.49 -5.83 12.95
N PRO A 61 12.24 -5.10 12.11
CA PRO A 61 11.71 -4.53 10.88
C PRO A 61 11.65 -5.54 9.73
N LEU A 62 10.50 -5.62 9.04
CA LEU A 62 10.35 -6.45 7.83
C LEU A 62 10.75 -5.70 6.54
N SER A 63 10.93 -4.38 6.63
CA SER A 63 11.32 -3.53 5.52
C SER A 63 12.21 -2.37 5.98
N LYS A 64 12.93 -1.75 5.04
CA LYS A 64 13.72 -0.53 5.32
C LYS A 64 12.85 0.60 5.87
N ASP A 65 11.60 0.69 5.42
CA ASP A 65 10.64 1.71 5.85
C ASP A 65 10.20 1.48 7.32
N GLU A 66 10.04 0.23 7.75
CA GLU A 66 9.79 -0.12 9.17
C GLU A 66 11.04 0.02 10.05
N GLY A 67 12.23 -0.16 9.46
CA GLY A 67 13.52 0.01 10.11
C GLY A 67 13.77 1.42 10.67
N VAL A 68 13.04 2.42 10.18
CA VAL A 68 13.16 3.82 10.63
C VAL A 68 12.95 3.96 12.14
N SER A 69 11.93 3.29 12.69
CA SER A 69 11.60 3.39 14.12
C SER A 69 12.73 2.85 14.99
N ILE A 70 13.27 1.67 14.65
CA ILE A 70 14.39 1.07 15.39
C ILE A 70 15.68 1.87 15.23
N HIS A 71 15.99 2.35 14.02
CA HIS A 71 17.15 3.22 13.79
C HIS A 71 17.05 4.53 14.59
N TYR A 72 15.86 5.11 14.72
CA TYR A 72 15.66 6.29 15.55
C TYR A 72 15.88 5.99 17.03
N LEU A 73 15.30 4.91 17.55
CA LEU A 73 15.49 4.49 18.95
C LEU A 73 16.97 4.23 19.25
N MET A 74 17.72 3.65 18.32
CA MET A 74 19.14 3.37 18.54
C MET A 74 20.03 4.60 18.35
N ASN A 75 19.77 5.47 17.37
CA ASN A 75 20.71 6.57 17.07
C ASN A 75 20.39 7.87 17.82
N GLU A 76 19.11 8.20 18.00
CA GLU A 76 18.68 9.49 18.56
C GLU A 76 18.28 9.39 20.03
N MET A 77 17.99 8.18 20.52
CA MET A 77 17.69 7.84 21.92
C MET A 77 16.70 8.82 22.58
N PRO A 78 15.39 8.68 22.32
CA PRO A 78 14.41 9.59 22.88
C PRO A 78 14.37 9.51 24.41
N SER A 79 14.22 10.67 25.05
CA SER A 79 14.15 10.79 26.51
C SER A 79 12.86 10.20 27.11
N THR A 80 11.80 10.10 26.31
CA THR A 80 10.50 9.56 26.71
C THR A 80 9.77 9.07 25.46
N ILE A 81 8.99 8.01 25.61
CA ILE A 81 8.16 7.44 24.55
C ILE A 81 6.69 7.59 24.93
N ILE A 82 5.90 8.20 24.05
CA ILE A 82 4.44 8.14 24.09
C ILE A 82 4.02 6.99 23.19
N ASN A 83 3.47 5.93 23.77
CA ASN A 83 2.96 4.79 23.04
C ASN A 83 1.43 4.87 22.93
N ILE A 84 0.90 5.06 21.73
CA ILE A 84 -0.56 5.06 21.50
C ILE A 84 -1.05 3.63 21.25
N VAL A 85 -2.03 3.22 22.05
CA VAL A 85 -2.56 1.84 22.09
C VAL A 85 -4.06 1.87 21.81
N ASP A 86 -4.54 1.12 20.82
CA ASP A 86 -5.98 0.98 20.56
C ASP A 86 -6.62 0.01 21.57
N GLY A 87 -7.47 0.54 22.45
CA GLY A 87 -8.17 -0.25 23.46
C GLY A 87 -9.15 -1.28 22.88
N SER A 88 -9.62 -1.10 21.65
CA SER A 88 -10.48 -2.08 20.98
C SER A 88 -9.72 -3.32 20.47
N LEU A 89 -8.39 -3.26 20.48
CA LEU A 89 -7.45 -4.25 19.94
C LEU A 89 -6.21 -4.40 20.85
N LEU A 90 -6.45 -4.47 22.15
CA LEU A 90 -5.41 -4.34 23.17
C LEU A 90 -4.31 -5.41 23.06
N GLU A 91 -4.66 -6.69 22.86
CA GLU A 91 -3.71 -7.80 22.74
C GLU A 91 -2.66 -7.59 21.66
N ARG A 92 -3.10 -7.14 20.47
CA ARG A 92 -2.16 -6.87 19.38
C ARG A 92 -1.28 -5.66 19.67
N ASN A 93 -1.84 -4.59 20.22
CA ASN A 93 -1.08 -3.37 20.49
C ASN A 93 -0.06 -3.56 21.64
N LEU A 94 -0.38 -4.45 22.58
CA LEU A 94 0.54 -4.77 23.67
C LEU A 94 1.80 -5.51 23.21
N ASN A 95 1.80 -6.15 22.03
CA ASN A 95 3.01 -6.77 21.47
C ASN A 95 4.12 -5.73 21.23
N LEU A 96 3.81 -4.59 20.62
CA LEU A 96 4.77 -3.49 20.48
C LEU A 96 5.07 -2.84 21.84
N THR A 97 4.04 -2.69 22.68
CA THR A 97 4.17 -2.04 24.00
C THR A 97 5.19 -2.74 24.89
N VAL A 98 5.15 -4.07 24.95
CA VAL A 98 6.10 -4.88 25.72
C VAL A 98 7.54 -4.66 25.24
N GLN A 99 7.77 -4.60 23.93
CA GLN A 99 9.11 -4.35 23.38
C GLN A 99 9.62 -2.94 23.72
N LEU A 100 8.74 -1.94 23.71
CA LEU A 100 9.07 -0.58 24.12
C LEU A 100 9.29 -0.46 25.64
N LEU A 101 8.62 -1.28 26.45
CA LEU A 101 8.90 -1.38 27.89
C LEU A 101 10.28 -1.99 28.13
N GLU A 102 10.62 -3.06 27.41
CA GLU A 102 11.95 -3.71 27.48
C GLU A 102 13.09 -2.78 27.05
N TYR A 103 12.83 -1.84 26.13
CA TYR A 103 13.82 -0.82 25.70
C TYR A 103 14.31 0.06 26.86
N GLY A 104 13.54 0.18 27.95
CA GLY A 104 14.02 0.72 29.22
C GLY A 104 14.00 2.25 29.35
N GLN A 105 13.48 2.99 28.35
CA GLN A 105 13.23 4.43 28.48
C GLN A 105 11.88 4.71 29.17
N PRO A 106 11.68 5.90 29.77
CA PRO A 106 10.39 6.34 30.26
C PRO A 106 9.30 6.21 29.21
N LEU A 107 8.18 5.55 29.57
CA LEU A 107 7.10 5.26 28.64
C LEU A 107 5.74 5.66 29.24
N LEU A 108 4.93 6.35 28.44
CA LEU A 108 3.55 6.71 28.75
C LEU A 108 2.63 6.09 27.72
N ILE A 109 1.55 5.44 28.16
CA ILE A 109 0.57 4.82 27.27
C ILE A 109 -0.64 5.74 27.10
N GLY A 110 -0.89 6.16 25.86
CA GLY A 110 -2.15 6.80 25.46
C GLY A 110 -3.14 5.73 24.99
N LEU A 111 -4.05 5.31 25.86
CA LEU A 111 -5.06 4.31 25.54
C LEU A 111 -6.20 4.95 24.73
N ASN A 112 -6.17 4.80 23.42
CA ASN A 112 -7.13 5.40 22.49
C ASN A 112 -8.31 4.47 22.20
N MET A 113 -9.37 5.02 21.60
CA MET A 113 -10.56 4.28 21.13
C MET A 113 -11.29 3.48 22.24
N VAL A 114 -11.24 3.99 23.47
CA VAL A 114 -11.92 3.36 24.63
C VAL A 114 -13.45 3.37 24.46
N ASP A 115 -13.99 4.34 23.72
CA ASP A 115 -15.39 4.39 23.30
C ASP A 115 -15.77 3.21 22.40
N ILE A 116 -14.92 2.86 21.43
CA ILE A 116 -15.10 1.71 20.55
C ILE A 116 -14.97 0.41 21.35
N ALA A 117 -13.96 0.31 22.23
CA ALA A 117 -13.81 -0.85 23.12
C ALA A 117 -15.08 -1.09 23.95
N LYS A 118 -15.62 -0.03 24.57
CA LYS A 118 -16.85 -0.10 25.34
C LYS A 118 -18.06 -0.51 24.48
N SER A 119 -18.17 -0.02 23.24
CA SER A 119 -19.23 -0.43 22.31
C SER A 119 -19.18 -1.93 21.95
N ARG A 120 -18.01 -2.55 22.05
CA ARG A 120 -17.80 -4.00 21.84
C ARG A 120 -18.00 -4.83 23.11
N GLY A 121 -18.41 -4.21 24.22
CA GLY A 121 -18.51 -4.86 25.52
C GLY A 121 -17.17 -5.09 26.20
N ILE A 122 -16.08 -4.44 25.74
CA ILE A 122 -14.74 -4.53 26.33
C ILE A 122 -14.58 -3.39 27.33
N ARG A 123 -14.47 -3.71 28.62
CA ARG A 123 -14.15 -2.73 29.68
C ARG A 123 -12.72 -2.94 30.14
N ILE A 124 -11.91 -1.90 30.04
CA ILE A 124 -10.49 -1.93 30.41
C ILE A 124 -10.32 -1.20 31.75
N ASP A 125 -9.78 -1.89 32.75
CA ASP A 125 -9.34 -1.27 34.00
C ASP A 125 -7.95 -0.65 33.79
N GLN A 126 -7.95 0.65 33.52
CA GLN A 126 -6.76 1.44 33.24
C GLN A 126 -5.79 1.49 34.42
N LYS A 127 -6.31 1.49 35.66
CA LYS A 127 -5.48 1.55 36.87
C LYS A 127 -4.77 0.22 37.07
N LYS A 128 -5.48 -0.90 36.89
CA LYS A 128 -4.89 -2.24 36.97
C LYS A 128 -3.88 -2.46 35.82
N LEU A 129 -4.20 -2.03 34.60
CA LEU A 129 -3.28 -2.09 33.46
C LEU A 129 -2.00 -1.28 33.71
N ALA A 130 -2.12 -0.04 34.21
CA ALA A 130 -0.99 0.80 34.58
C ALA A 130 -0.10 0.15 35.64
N LYS A 131 -0.70 -0.47 36.66
CA LYS A 131 0.04 -1.19 37.71
C LYS A 131 0.78 -2.41 37.17
N LEU A 132 0.16 -3.18 36.26
CA LEU A 132 0.76 -4.40 35.69
C LEU A 132 1.90 -4.09 34.71
N LEU A 133 1.78 -3.00 33.94
CA LEU A 133 2.81 -2.56 32.99
C LEU A 133 3.90 -1.68 33.63
N GLY A 134 3.67 -1.20 34.86
CA GLY A 134 4.61 -0.33 35.57
C GLY A 134 4.73 1.08 34.97
N VAL A 135 3.75 1.52 34.17
CA VAL A 135 3.77 2.80 33.46
C VAL A 135 2.42 3.53 33.52
N PRO A 136 2.39 4.86 33.41
CA PRO A 136 1.15 5.61 33.31
C PRO A 136 0.33 5.20 32.06
N VAL A 137 -0.96 4.95 32.26
CA VAL A 137 -1.93 4.68 31.19
C VAL A 137 -3.01 5.76 31.26
N VAL A 138 -3.11 6.58 30.21
CA VAL A 138 -4.07 7.69 30.12
C VAL A 138 -5.09 7.39 29.03
N PRO A 139 -6.40 7.38 29.33
CA PRO A 139 -7.43 7.19 28.32
C PRO A 139 -7.56 8.46 27.45
N ILE A 140 -7.53 8.29 26.14
CA ILE A 140 -7.63 9.41 25.19
C ILE A 140 -8.67 9.15 24.11
N ILE A 141 -9.19 10.22 23.53
CA ILE A 141 -9.94 10.20 22.28
C ILE A 141 -9.27 11.18 21.33
N ALA A 142 -8.27 10.70 20.59
CA ALA A 142 -7.38 11.52 19.77
C ALA A 142 -8.11 12.42 18.75
N ARG A 143 -9.28 11.98 18.26
CA ARG A 143 -10.11 12.75 17.32
C ARG A 143 -10.75 14.00 17.95
N THR A 144 -11.10 13.91 19.23
CA THR A 144 -11.81 14.99 19.95
C THR A 144 -10.87 15.82 20.83
N GLY A 145 -9.65 15.32 21.09
CA GLY A 145 -8.69 15.94 22.01
C GLY A 145 -8.91 15.57 23.49
N SER A 146 -9.99 14.86 23.82
CA SER A 146 -10.25 14.43 25.21
C SER A 146 -9.10 13.60 25.76
N GLY A 147 -8.62 13.94 26.96
CA GLY A 147 -7.51 13.28 27.65
C GLY A 147 -6.11 13.69 27.17
N CYS A 148 -5.98 14.52 26.14
CA CYS A 148 -4.66 14.95 25.64
C CYS A 148 -3.95 15.90 26.61
N ASP A 149 -4.69 16.71 27.37
CA ASP A 149 -4.11 17.60 28.39
C ASP A 149 -3.51 16.78 29.55
N GLU A 150 -4.17 15.69 29.96
CA GLU A 150 -3.65 14.78 30.99
C GLU A 150 -2.35 14.07 30.53
N VAL A 151 -2.23 13.76 29.23
CA VAL A 151 -0.97 13.25 28.66
C VAL A 151 0.15 14.27 28.82
N LEU A 152 -0.10 15.55 28.53
CA LEU A 152 0.89 16.62 28.68
C LEU A 152 1.29 16.80 30.15
N ASP A 153 0.32 16.86 31.06
CA ASP A 153 0.57 16.99 32.50
C ASP A 153 1.44 15.84 33.04
N LYS A 154 1.22 14.61 32.56
CA LYS A 154 2.02 13.44 32.95
C LYS A 154 3.43 13.44 32.39
N LEU A 155 3.65 14.02 31.21
CA LEU A 155 4.98 14.17 30.63
C LEU A 155 5.82 15.19 31.41
N ASP A 156 5.19 16.26 31.90
CA ASP A 156 5.84 17.30 32.70
C ASP A 156 6.23 16.80 34.11
N GLN A 157 5.46 15.86 34.68
CA GLN A 157 5.73 15.22 35.97
C GLN A 157 6.95 14.27 35.98
N SER A 158 7.67 14.13 34.86
CA SER A 158 8.79 13.20 34.66
C SER A 158 8.43 11.74 34.91
N VAL A 159 8.11 11.03 33.83
CA VAL A 159 7.81 9.60 33.85
C VAL A 159 9.07 8.80 34.21
N SER A 160 8.97 7.85 35.12
CA SER A 160 10.07 6.93 35.44
C SER A 160 10.11 5.74 34.46
N PRO A 161 11.30 5.18 34.18
CA PRO A 161 11.42 3.90 33.47
C PRO A 161 10.63 2.78 34.16
N SER A 162 10.07 1.87 33.37
CA SER A 162 9.36 0.71 33.90
C SER A 162 10.33 -0.34 34.45
N THR A 163 9.93 -1.04 35.51
CA THR A 163 10.61 -2.26 35.99
C THR A 163 10.04 -3.53 35.35
N PHE A 164 9.26 -3.39 34.27
CA PHE A 164 8.62 -4.51 33.60
C PHE A 164 9.65 -5.46 32.98
N GLN A 165 9.55 -6.75 33.32
CA GLN A 165 10.40 -7.80 32.77
C GLN A 165 9.56 -9.04 32.44
N ILE A 166 9.98 -9.73 31.39
CA ILE A 166 9.44 -11.03 30.98
C ILE A 166 10.55 -12.06 31.17
N ASP A 167 10.18 -13.18 31.79
CA ASP A 167 11.03 -14.37 31.87
C ASP A 167 10.86 -15.16 30.56
N TYR A 168 11.94 -15.30 29.80
CA TYR A 168 11.97 -16.03 28.54
C TYR A 168 12.41 -17.49 28.71
N GLY A 169 12.50 -17.98 29.95
CA GLY A 169 12.93 -19.35 30.24
C GLY A 169 14.45 -19.51 30.19
N GLU A 170 14.92 -20.61 30.80
CA GLU A 170 16.32 -20.82 31.14
C GLU A 170 17.27 -20.70 29.92
N ILE A 171 16.86 -21.21 28.76
CA ILE A 171 17.72 -21.22 27.55
C ILE A 171 17.97 -19.79 27.05
N ILE A 172 16.94 -18.95 27.00
CA ILE A 172 17.06 -17.57 26.53
C ILE A 172 17.76 -16.71 27.60
N GLU A 173 17.46 -16.89 28.88
CA GLU A 173 18.14 -16.16 29.97
C GLU A 173 19.65 -16.46 30.03
N GLN A 174 20.05 -17.70 29.77
CA GLN A 174 21.46 -18.07 29.64
C GLN A 174 22.10 -17.35 28.44
N ALA A 175 21.43 -17.32 27.28
CA ALA A 175 21.93 -16.62 26.10
C ALA A 175 22.07 -15.11 26.33
N ILE A 176 21.08 -14.48 27.00
CA ILE A 176 21.15 -13.07 27.43
C ILE A 176 22.37 -12.83 28.32
N SER A 177 22.61 -13.70 29.31
CA SER A 177 23.75 -13.58 30.22
C SER A 177 25.09 -13.72 29.50
N VAL A 178 25.18 -14.58 28.47
CA VAL A 178 26.38 -14.73 27.64
C VAL A 178 26.66 -13.48 26.82
N ILE A 179 25.62 -12.85 26.25
CA ILE A 179 25.76 -11.59 25.51
C ILE A 179 26.22 -10.49 26.47
N ASP A 180 25.58 -10.37 27.64
CA ASP A 180 25.91 -9.39 28.66
C ASP A 180 27.37 -9.49 29.12
N ALA A 181 27.86 -10.71 29.36
CA ALA A 181 29.26 -10.95 29.75
C ALA A 181 30.29 -10.63 28.65
N ARG A 182 29.87 -10.59 27.37
CA ARG A 182 30.73 -10.27 26.22
C ARG A 182 30.71 -8.80 25.83
N LEU A 183 29.81 -8.00 26.40
CA LEU A 183 29.82 -6.55 26.22
C LEU A 183 30.95 -5.95 27.07
N GLU A 184 32.15 -5.85 26.48
CA GLU A 184 33.35 -5.30 27.15
C GLU A 184 33.23 -3.79 27.46
N ALA A 185 32.39 -3.07 26.72
CA ALA A 185 32.02 -1.68 26.95
C ALA A 185 30.57 -1.60 27.44
N ASP A 186 30.21 -0.56 28.20
CA ASP A 186 28.84 -0.27 28.64
C ASP A 186 28.12 0.55 27.54
N PRO A 187 27.44 -0.09 26.55
CA PRO A 187 26.70 0.64 25.55
C PRO A 187 25.61 1.51 26.21
N PRO A 188 25.22 2.65 25.59
CA PRO A 188 24.18 3.53 26.13
C PRO A 188 22.76 2.92 26.05
N TYR A 189 22.64 1.61 25.80
CA TYR A 189 21.38 0.90 25.63
C TYR A 189 21.19 -0.13 26.75
N HIS A 190 19.94 -0.50 27.02
CA HIS A 190 19.67 -1.58 27.97
C HIS A 190 20.19 -2.93 27.43
N HIS A 191 21.18 -3.54 28.08
CA HIS A 191 21.87 -4.75 27.59
C HIS A 191 20.91 -5.89 27.29
N ARG A 192 19.97 -6.15 28.22
CA ARG A 192 18.94 -7.18 28.06
C ARG A 192 18.09 -6.96 26.80
N TRP A 193 17.77 -5.71 26.45
CA TRP A 193 16.96 -5.42 25.27
C TRP A 193 17.71 -5.71 23.98
N LEU A 194 19.00 -5.34 23.90
CA LEU A 194 19.85 -5.68 22.76
C LEU A 194 19.93 -7.20 22.55
N ALA A 195 20.13 -7.94 23.64
CA ALA A 195 20.20 -9.40 23.60
C ALA A 195 18.89 -10.03 23.11
N ILE A 196 17.74 -9.59 23.64
CA ILE A 196 16.43 -10.11 23.21
C ILE A 196 16.16 -9.78 21.73
N GLN A 197 16.41 -8.55 21.30
CA GLN A 197 16.20 -8.14 19.90
C GLN A 197 17.10 -8.92 18.94
N PHE A 198 18.35 -9.17 19.33
CA PHE A 198 19.25 -10.03 18.56
C PHE A 198 18.74 -11.47 18.45
N LEU A 199 18.30 -12.07 19.56
CA LEU A 199 17.76 -13.44 19.58
C LEU A 199 16.40 -13.55 18.85
N GLU A 200 15.67 -12.46 18.72
CA GLU A 200 14.45 -12.35 17.89
C GLU A 200 14.77 -12.24 16.38
N GLY A 201 16.05 -12.11 16.01
CA GLY A 201 16.50 -12.03 14.61
C GLY A 201 16.51 -10.61 14.05
N ASN A 202 16.57 -9.57 14.89
CA ASN A 202 16.62 -8.18 14.44
C ASN A 202 17.99 -7.85 13.82
N GLN A 203 18.03 -7.79 12.48
CA GLN A 203 19.27 -7.54 11.74
C GLN A 203 19.89 -6.16 12.07
N VAL A 204 19.07 -5.14 12.32
CA VAL A 204 19.58 -3.79 12.67
C VAL A 204 20.34 -3.82 13.99
N VAL A 205 19.84 -4.59 14.96
CA VAL A 205 20.51 -4.77 16.26
C VAL A 205 21.74 -5.65 16.12
N LYS A 206 21.69 -6.71 15.32
CA LYS A 206 22.86 -7.55 15.01
C LYS A 206 24.01 -6.73 14.41
N ASP A 207 23.71 -5.90 13.41
CA ASP A 207 24.68 -5.02 12.75
C ASP A 207 25.29 -3.99 13.72
N LYS A 208 24.55 -3.60 14.77
CA LYS A 208 25.09 -2.73 15.82
C LYS A 208 25.94 -3.52 16.81
N LEU A 209 25.49 -4.72 17.22
CA LEU A 209 26.20 -5.58 18.16
C LEU A 209 27.56 -6.05 17.61
N SER A 210 27.69 -6.16 16.29
CA SER A 210 28.96 -6.51 15.64
C SER A 210 30.09 -5.50 15.90
N ALA A 211 29.75 -4.29 16.37
CA ALA A 211 30.74 -3.30 16.81
C ALA A 211 31.42 -3.66 18.15
N TRP A 212 30.81 -4.52 18.96
CA TRP A 212 31.34 -4.95 20.27
C TRP A 212 31.66 -6.44 20.34
N ILE A 213 30.90 -7.29 19.63
CA ILE A 213 31.08 -8.74 19.62
C ILE A 213 31.33 -9.18 18.17
N PRO A 214 32.37 -9.99 17.89
CA PRO A 214 32.61 -10.50 16.54
C PRO A 214 31.37 -11.18 15.93
N GLU A 215 31.12 -10.95 14.64
CA GLU A 215 29.91 -11.47 13.99
C GLU A 215 29.86 -13.01 13.99
N GLU A 216 31.01 -13.67 13.89
CA GLU A 216 31.12 -15.14 13.98
C GLU A 216 30.63 -15.67 15.34
N ASP A 217 31.00 -14.99 16.42
CA ASP A 217 30.60 -15.34 17.79
C ASP A 217 29.10 -15.14 18.01
N LEU A 218 28.53 -14.07 17.44
CA LEU A 218 27.09 -13.81 17.48
C LEU A 218 26.34 -14.90 16.71
N ASN A 219 26.74 -15.21 15.48
CA ASN A 219 26.10 -16.25 14.66
C ASN A 219 26.18 -17.61 15.34
N GLN A 220 27.34 -17.97 15.91
CA GLN A 220 27.50 -19.22 16.63
C GLN A 220 26.59 -19.30 17.86
N LEU A 221 26.47 -18.21 18.63
CA LEU A 221 25.57 -18.16 19.78
C LEU A 221 24.11 -18.31 19.37
N TYR A 222 23.69 -17.63 18.30
CA TYR A 222 22.34 -17.72 17.76
C TYR A 222 22.00 -19.15 17.35
N ASP A 223 22.86 -19.78 16.54
CA ASP A 223 22.65 -21.15 16.03
C ASP A 223 22.61 -22.19 17.16
N GLN A 224 23.49 -22.05 18.16
CA GLN A 224 23.50 -22.92 19.34
C GLN A 224 22.22 -22.78 20.15
N THR A 225 21.76 -21.55 20.37
CA THR A 225 20.54 -21.27 21.14
C THR A 225 19.32 -21.78 20.38
N GLU A 226 19.27 -21.59 19.06
CA GLU A 226 18.17 -22.07 18.22
C GLU A 226 18.09 -23.59 18.21
N LYS A 227 19.24 -24.27 18.12
CA LYS A 227 19.29 -25.73 18.20
C LYS A 227 18.75 -26.23 19.55
N ARG A 228 19.16 -25.63 20.66
CA ARG A 228 18.66 -25.98 22.00
C ARG A 228 17.13 -25.82 22.10
N ILE A 229 16.57 -24.74 21.53
CA ILE A 229 15.11 -24.54 21.50
C ILE A 229 14.42 -25.59 20.63
N LYS A 230 14.95 -25.89 19.44
CA LYS A 230 14.40 -26.95 18.56
C LYS A 230 14.41 -28.32 19.26
N ASP A 231 15.45 -28.62 20.03
CA ASP A 231 15.58 -29.87 20.79
C ASP A 231 14.54 -30.01 21.92
N THR A 232 14.01 -28.90 22.46
CA THR A 232 12.91 -28.94 23.45
C THR A 232 11.57 -29.38 22.84
N GLY A 233 11.41 -29.24 21.51
CA GLY A 233 10.14 -29.49 20.82
C GLY A 233 9.06 -28.42 21.03
N GLU A 234 9.32 -27.35 21.79
CA GLU A 234 8.32 -26.32 22.09
C GLU A 234 8.09 -25.31 20.95
N SER A 235 9.07 -25.09 20.08
CA SER A 235 9.02 -24.14 18.97
C SER A 235 9.95 -24.54 17.82
N HIS A 236 9.62 -24.12 16.61
CA HIS A 236 10.42 -24.38 15.40
C HIS A 236 11.56 -23.38 15.18
N SER A 237 11.54 -22.23 15.86
CA SER A 237 12.56 -21.17 15.75
C SER A 237 12.65 -20.30 17.00
N LEU A 238 13.78 -19.60 17.19
CA LEU A 238 13.97 -18.64 18.29
C LEU A 238 12.94 -17.50 18.29
N PRO A 239 12.67 -16.81 17.15
CA PRO A 239 11.71 -15.71 17.14
C PRO A 239 10.30 -16.17 17.54
N SER A 240 9.88 -17.36 17.07
CA SER A 240 8.60 -17.96 17.43
C SER A 240 8.49 -18.24 18.94
N TYR A 241 9.60 -18.63 19.58
CA TYR A 241 9.63 -18.91 21.02
C TYR A 241 9.50 -17.63 21.85
N ILE A 242 10.27 -16.59 21.52
CA ILE A 242 10.20 -15.26 22.15
C ILE A 242 8.80 -14.65 21.98
N TYR A 243 8.23 -14.74 20.78
CA TYR A 243 6.87 -14.27 20.50
C TYR A 243 5.82 -14.99 21.34
N LYS A 244 5.95 -16.31 21.54
CA LYS A 244 5.06 -17.09 22.41
C LYS A 244 5.13 -16.62 23.86
N ALA A 245 6.32 -16.46 24.42
CA ALA A 245 6.52 -15.98 25.80
C ALA A 245 5.91 -14.59 26.03
N ARG A 246 6.14 -13.65 25.08
CA ARG A 246 5.51 -12.32 25.11
C ARG A 246 3.99 -12.41 25.10
N ASN A 247 3.42 -13.21 24.20
CA ASN A 247 1.97 -13.36 24.10
C ASN A 247 1.34 -13.99 25.34
N GLU A 248 1.99 -14.97 25.96
CA GLU A 248 1.52 -15.55 27.21
C GLU A 248 1.48 -14.50 28.33
N ARG A 249 2.52 -13.66 28.44
CA ARG A 249 2.55 -12.55 29.39
C ARG A 249 1.47 -11.51 29.09
N ILE A 250 1.26 -11.14 27.82
CA ILE A 250 0.23 -10.20 27.39
C ILE A 250 -1.17 -10.75 27.72
N LYS A 251 -1.42 -12.03 27.45
CA LYS A 251 -2.70 -12.69 27.79
C LYS A 251 -2.97 -12.68 29.29
N ALA A 252 -1.95 -12.91 30.12
CA ALA A 252 -2.08 -12.80 31.57
C ALA A 252 -2.48 -11.36 31.98
N ILE A 253 -1.80 -10.34 31.45
CA ILE A 253 -2.10 -8.93 31.74
C ILE A 253 -3.52 -8.58 31.31
N ILE A 254 -3.96 -9.04 30.14
CA ILE A 254 -5.31 -8.79 29.63
C ILE A 254 -6.36 -9.52 30.46
N GLY A 255 -6.15 -10.80 30.78
CA GLY A 255 -7.07 -11.56 31.63
C GLY A 255 -7.28 -10.90 32.99
N ASP A 256 -6.26 -10.20 33.49
CA ASP A 256 -6.36 -9.44 34.71
C ASP A 256 -7.00 -8.05 34.55
N SER A 257 -6.76 -7.34 33.45
CA SER A 257 -7.10 -5.92 33.31
C SER A 257 -8.33 -5.64 32.42
N VAL A 258 -8.85 -6.65 31.73
CA VAL A 258 -9.94 -6.50 30.77
C VAL A 258 -11.11 -7.41 31.14
N HIS A 259 -12.29 -6.79 31.27
CA HIS A 259 -13.55 -7.49 31.44
C HIS A 259 -14.35 -7.43 30.14
N VAL A 260 -14.65 -8.60 29.58
CA VAL A 260 -15.51 -8.74 28.40
C VAL A 260 -16.93 -9.10 28.86
N GLU A 261 -17.89 -8.24 28.58
CA GLU A 261 -19.29 -8.51 28.85
C GLU A 261 -19.81 -9.61 27.92
N GLN A 262 -20.33 -10.71 28.48
CA GLN A 262 -20.84 -11.87 27.71
C GLN A 262 -22.08 -11.56 26.86
N ASN A 263 -22.73 -10.41 27.07
CA ASN A 263 -23.94 -9.97 26.37
C ASN A 263 -23.70 -8.80 25.41
N SER A 264 -22.50 -8.67 24.82
CA SER A 264 -22.33 -7.72 23.72
C SER A 264 -23.17 -8.20 22.53
N THR A 265 -24.23 -7.45 22.25
CA THR A 265 -25.17 -7.70 21.15
C THR A 265 -24.43 -8.02 19.87
N THR A 266 -24.82 -9.09 19.15
CA THR A 266 -24.29 -9.41 17.81
C THR A 266 -24.21 -8.13 16.99
N ASN A 267 -22.97 -7.68 16.75
CA ASN A 267 -22.73 -6.42 16.09
C ASN A 267 -23.35 -6.49 14.68
N TRP A 268 -23.96 -5.41 14.19
CA TRP A 268 -24.41 -5.34 12.79
C TRP A 268 -23.32 -5.78 11.81
N THR A 269 -22.06 -5.50 12.15
CA THR A 269 -20.85 -6.01 11.49
C THR A 269 -20.80 -7.53 11.37
N GLU A 270 -21.10 -8.29 12.42
CA GLU A 270 -21.05 -9.76 12.38
C GLU A 270 -22.13 -10.36 11.49
N LYS A 271 -23.32 -9.74 11.44
CA LYS A 271 -24.40 -10.17 10.54
C LYS A 271 -24.01 -9.97 9.08
N ILE A 272 -23.44 -8.81 8.78
CA ILE A 272 -22.95 -8.48 7.44
C ILE A 272 -21.77 -9.38 7.06
N ASP A 273 -20.81 -9.56 7.95
CA ASP A 273 -19.63 -10.41 7.73
C ASP A 273 -20.03 -11.89 7.54
N ARG A 274 -21.08 -12.38 8.20
CA ARG A 274 -21.61 -13.74 7.95
C ARG A 274 -22.04 -13.96 6.49
N ILE A 275 -22.52 -12.92 5.83
CA ILE A 275 -22.94 -12.97 4.42
C ILE A 275 -21.72 -12.74 3.51
N LEU A 276 -20.96 -11.66 3.75
CA LEU A 276 -19.86 -11.25 2.87
C LEU A 276 -18.64 -12.18 2.94
N LEU A 277 -18.36 -12.79 4.09
CA LEU A 277 -17.26 -13.74 4.29
C LEU A 277 -17.69 -15.20 4.07
N ASN A 278 -18.94 -15.42 3.66
CA ASN A 278 -19.38 -16.77 3.33
C ASN A 278 -18.58 -17.31 2.14
N ARG A 279 -18.09 -18.55 2.25
CA ARG A 279 -17.27 -19.20 1.20
C ARG A 279 -17.95 -19.26 -0.18
N PHE A 280 -19.28 -19.38 -0.21
CA PHE A 280 -20.05 -19.51 -1.45
C PHE A 280 -20.71 -18.21 -1.88
N LEU A 281 -21.26 -17.43 -0.94
CA LEU A 281 -21.95 -16.16 -1.26
C LEU A 281 -21.01 -14.95 -1.35
N GLY A 282 -19.85 -14.99 -0.69
CA GLY A 282 -18.93 -13.87 -0.62
C GLY A 282 -18.35 -13.48 -1.99
N ILE A 283 -17.92 -14.46 -2.79
CA ILE A 283 -17.32 -14.20 -4.11
C ILE A 283 -18.36 -13.67 -5.11
N PRO A 284 -19.56 -14.27 -5.27
CA PRO A 284 -20.61 -13.73 -6.11
C PRO A 284 -21.06 -12.32 -5.70
N LEU A 285 -21.21 -12.06 -4.40
CA LEU A 285 -21.61 -10.75 -3.91
C LEU A 285 -20.51 -9.71 -4.16
N PHE A 286 -19.25 -10.09 -4.00
CA PHE A 286 -18.12 -9.27 -4.40
C PHE A 286 -18.14 -8.92 -5.89
N LEU A 287 -18.33 -9.92 -6.75
CA LEU A 287 -18.44 -9.71 -8.20
C LEU A 287 -19.63 -8.82 -8.55
N ALA A 288 -20.76 -8.94 -7.85
CA ALA A 288 -21.91 -8.07 -8.03
C ALA A 288 -21.61 -6.61 -7.64
N VAL A 289 -20.90 -6.38 -6.52
CA VAL A 289 -20.47 -5.04 -6.11
C VAL A 289 -19.49 -4.45 -7.14
N MET A 290 -18.53 -5.24 -7.62
CA MET A 290 -17.59 -4.80 -8.67
C MET A 290 -18.26 -4.54 -10.00
N TYR A 291 -19.23 -5.37 -10.38
CA TYR A 291 -20.06 -5.12 -11.55
C TYR A 291 -20.76 -3.76 -11.43
N LEU A 292 -21.40 -3.46 -10.29
CA LEU A 292 -22.02 -2.15 -10.07
C LEU A 292 -21.00 -1.00 -10.15
N VAL A 293 -19.84 -1.12 -9.51
CA VAL A 293 -18.79 -0.09 -9.57
C VAL A 293 -18.36 0.16 -11.01
N PHE A 294 -18.09 -0.88 -11.79
CA PHE A 294 -17.70 -0.74 -13.19
C PHE A 294 -18.84 -0.21 -14.06
N GLN A 295 -20.08 -0.62 -13.79
CA GLN A 295 -21.26 -0.13 -14.50
C GLN A 295 -21.43 1.38 -14.29
N PHE A 296 -21.33 1.87 -13.04
CA PHE A 296 -21.33 3.31 -12.77
C PHE A 296 -20.15 4.04 -13.41
N THR A 297 -18.97 3.43 -13.37
CA THR A 297 -17.71 4.02 -13.84
C THR A 297 -17.63 4.13 -15.36
N PHE A 298 -18.08 3.12 -16.10
CA PHE A 298 -17.84 3.03 -17.54
C PHE A 298 -19.09 3.16 -18.41
N ASP A 299 -20.30 2.97 -17.87
CA ASP A 299 -21.53 2.97 -18.68
C ASP A 299 -22.59 3.97 -18.20
N TRP A 300 -22.88 4.04 -16.90
CA TRP A 300 -23.98 4.89 -16.42
C TRP A 300 -23.59 6.35 -16.23
N LEU A 301 -22.48 6.63 -15.52
CA LEU A 301 -22.06 8.01 -15.24
C LEU A 301 -20.81 8.40 -16.02
N GLY A 302 -19.81 7.53 -16.06
CA GLY A 302 -18.52 7.93 -16.61
C GLY A 302 -18.46 8.08 -18.11
N SER A 303 -19.12 7.22 -18.91
CA SER A 303 -19.24 7.41 -20.37
C SER A 303 -19.99 8.70 -20.69
N GLN A 304 -21.13 8.96 -20.04
CA GLN A 304 -21.92 10.16 -20.31
C GLN A 304 -21.13 11.46 -20.09
N ILE A 305 -20.36 11.53 -18.99
CA ILE A 305 -19.53 12.71 -18.70
C ILE A 305 -18.32 12.77 -19.65
N SER A 306 -17.74 11.62 -19.97
CA SER A 306 -16.63 11.48 -20.92
C SER A 306 -17.03 11.94 -22.32
N ASP A 307 -18.17 11.50 -22.84
CA ASP A 307 -18.68 11.83 -24.17
C ASP A 307 -19.07 13.32 -24.27
N GLN A 308 -19.62 13.90 -23.20
CA GLN A 308 -19.87 15.34 -23.14
C GLN A 308 -18.57 16.15 -23.19
N LEU A 309 -17.54 15.68 -22.49
CA LEU A 309 -16.22 16.32 -22.50
C LEU A 309 -15.55 16.16 -23.87
N ASP A 310 -15.64 14.99 -24.49
CA ASP A 310 -15.14 14.72 -25.83
C ASP A 310 -15.84 15.62 -26.87
N GLY A 311 -17.17 15.71 -26.83
CA GLY A 311 -17.94 16.61 -27.68
C GLY A 311 -17.61 18.09 -27.48
N PHE A 312 -17.30 18.50 -26.25
CA PHE A 312 -16.86 19.86 -25.95
C PHE A 312 -15.45 20.16 -26.52
N LEU A 313 -14.53 19.20 -26.42
CA LEU A 313 -13.15 19.34 -26.90
C LEU A 313 -13.07 19.26 -28.43
N SER A 314 -13.75 18.29 -29.03
CA SER A 314 -13.77 18.05 -30.48
C SER A 314 -14.62 19.07 -31.25
N GLY A 315 -15.64 19.66 -30.62
CA GLY A 315 -16.48 20.72 -31.20
C GLY A 315 -15.99 22.12 -30.83
N PRO A 316 -16.63 22.81 -29.86
CA PRO A 316 -16.40 24.23 -29.57
C PRO A 316 -14.93 24.64 -29.41
N VAL A 317 -14.12 23.81 -28.74
CA VAL A 317 -12.70 24.11 -28.52
C VAL A 317 -11.90 23.95 -29.82
N SER A 318 -12.05 22.83 -30.53
CA SER A 318 -11.38 22.58 -31.81
C SER A 318 -11.81 23.59 -32.88
N ASP A 319 -13.11 23.87 -32.99
CA ASP A 319 -13.67 24.83 -33.95
C ASP A 319 -13.19 26.25 -33.66
N GLY A 320 -13.18 26.65 -32.38
CA GLY A 320 -12.67 27.94 -31.93
C GLY A 320 -11.18 28.12 -32.22
N LEU A 321 -10.38 27.08 -31.98
CA LEU A 321 -8.95 27.08 -32.31
C LEU A 321 -8.73 27.10 -33.83
N THR A 322 -9.50 26.34 -34.60
CA THR A 322 -9.43 26.34 -36.06
C THR A 322 -9.75 27.71 -36.64
N TRP A 323 -10.78 28.38 -36.13
CA TRP A 323 -11.15 29.73 -36.51
C TRP A 323 -10.04 30.74 -36.16
N LEU A 324 -9.50 30.68 -34.94
CA LEU A 324 -8.39 31.55 -34.50
C LEU A 324 -7.13 31.36 -35.36
N LEU A 325 -6.71 30.12 -35.57
CA LEU A 325 -5.51 29.79 -36.35
C LEU A 325 -5.66 30.21 -37.81
N THR A 326 -6.87 30.09 -38.37
CA THR A 326 -7.15 30.52 -39.75
C THR A 326 -7.18 32.04 -39.87
N THR A 327 -7.75 32.74 -38.88
CA THR A 327 -7.81 34.21 -38.85
C THR A 327 -6.41 34.82 -38.67
N CYS A 328 -5.53 34.18 -37.90
CA CYS A 328 -4.15 34.60 -37.70
C CYS A 328 -3.21 34.24 -38.87
N GLY A 329 -3.70 33.58 -39.93
CA GLY A 329 -2.87 33.16 -41.07
C GLY A 329 -1.82 32.11 -40.71
N ALA A 330 -2.08 31.26 -39.71
CA ALA A 330 -1.14 30.22 -39.29
C ALA A 330 -0.89 29.21 -40.43
N SER A 331 0.36 28.73 -40.53
CA SER A 331 0.75 27.72 -41.53
C SER A 331 0.02 26.40 -41.30
N SER A 332 -0.06 25.56 -42.35
CA SER A 332 -0.64 24.20 -42.26
C SER A 332 0.01 23.38 -41.14
N PHE A 333 1.33 23.48 -40.99
CA PHE A 333 2.07 22.86 -39.90
C PHE A 333 1.59 23.29 -38.51
N ILE A 334 1.41 24.59 -38.27
CA ILE A 334 0.97 25.07 -36.95
C ILE A 334 -0.46 24.60 -36.67
N LYS A 335 -1.32 24.56 -37.70
CA LYS A 335 -2.68 24.03 -37.57
C LYS A 335 -2.67 22.55 -37.20
N SER A 336 -1.88 21.71 -37.87
CA SER A 336 -1.79 20.29 -37.58
C SER A 336 -1.17 20.01 -36.21
N VAL A 337 -0.10 20.71 -35.81
CA VAL A 337 0.48 20.58 -34.45
C VAL A 337 -0.58 20.86 -33.39
N VAL A 338 -1.32 21.96 -33.53
CA VAL A 338 -2.26 22.40 -32.49
C VAL A 338 -3.51 21.52 -32.47
N LEU A 339 -4.12 21.24 -33.61
CA LEU A 339 -5.39 20.50 -33.67
C LEU A 339 -5.17 18.97 -33.55
N GLU A 340 -4.25 18.41 -34.33
CA GLU A 340 -4.05 16.96 -34.41
C GLU A 340 -2.99 16.45 -33.43
N GLY A 341 -1.99 17.27 -33.10
CA GLY A 341 -1.00 16.93 -32.08
C GLY A 341 -1.50 17.22 -30.66
N ILE A 342 -1.80 18.48 -30.37
CA ILE A 342 -2.10 18.95 -29.01
C ILE A 342 -3.55 18.67 -28.62
N VAL A 343 -4.53 19.14 -29.39
CA VAL A 343 -5.95 19.00 -29.01
C VAL A 343 -6.37 17.54 -29.01
N SER A 344 -6.02 16.76 -30.03
CA SER A 344 -6.28 15.30 -30.05
C SER A 344 -5.56 14.58 -28.90
N GLY A 345 -4.27 14.89 -28.68
CA GLY A 345 -3.47 14.25 -27.62
C GLY A 345 -3.95 14.56 -26.19
N VAL A 346 -4.23 15.84 -25.90
CA VAL A 346 -4.80 16.28 -24.63
C VAL A 346 -6.24 15.78 -24.49
N GLY A 347 -7.01 15.79 -25.58
CA GLY A 347 -8.38 15.28 -25.64
C GLY A 347 -8.47 13.83 -25.21
N GLY A 348 -7.65 12.96 -25.81
CA GLY A 348 -7.60 11.55 -25.46
C GLY A 348 -7.37 11.32 -23.96
N VAL A 349 -6.48 12.08 -23.32
CA VAL A 349 -6.26 11.97 -21.86
C VAL A 349 -7.45 12.49 -21.07
N LEU A 350 -7.93 13.69 -21.40
CA LEU A 350 -8.97 14.38 -20.63
C LEU A 350 -10.30 13.64 -20.64
N VAL A 351 -10.65 13.02 -21.76
CA VAL A 351 -11.88 12.23 -21.93
C VAL A 351 -11.95 11.06 -20.94
N PHE A 352 -10.83 10.42 -20.59
CA PHE A 352 -10.80 9.37 -19.57
C PHE A 352 -10.82 9.87 -18.11
N VAL A 353 -10.54 11.16 -17.86
CA VAL A 353 -10.40 11.68 -16.50
C VAL A 353 -11.67 11.49 -15.66
N PRO A 354 -12.89 11.80 -16.14
CA PRO A 354 -14.12 11.60 -15.39
C PRO A 354 -14.31 10.14 -14.92
N GLN A 355 -14.10 9.19 -15.82
CA GLN A 355 -14.21 7.75 -15.52
C GLN A 355 -13.23 7.36 -14.41
N ILE A 356 -11.97 7.80 -14.50
CA ILE A 356 -10.95 7.51 -13.48
C ILE A 356 -11.30 8.12 -12.12
N PHE A 357 -11.85 9.33 -12.08
CA PHE A 357 -12.29 9.96 -10.83
C PHE A 357 -13.45 9.20 -10.18
N ILE A 358 -14.42 8.75 -10.97
CA ILE A 358 -15.55 7.94 -10.48
C ILE A 358 -15.04 6.60 -9.93
N LEU A 359 -14.11 5.96 -10.65
CA LEU A 359 -13.49 4.71 -10.19
C LEU A 359 -12.78 4.92 -8.85
N PHE A 360 -11.93 5.94 -8.73
CA PHE A 360 -11.21 6.24 -7.50
C PHE A 360 -12.14 6.58 -6.34
N PHE A 361 -13.26 7.25 -6.61
CA PHE A 361 -14.27 7.52 -5.61
C PHE A 361 -14.85 6.22 -5.05
N PHE A 362 -15.31 5.31 -5.90
CA PHE A 362 -15.87 4.03 -5.45
C PHE A 362 -14.84 3.13 -4.77
N ILE A 363 -13.61 3.07 -5.29
CA ILE A 363 -12.53 2.31 -4.65
C ILE A 363 -12.22 2.88 -3.26
N SER A 364 -12.10 4.19 -3.12
CA SER A 364 -11.86 4.82 -1.82
C SER A 364 -13.04 4.63 -0.87
N TRP A 365 -14.27 4.59 -1.38
CA TRP A 365 -15.46 4.28 -0.59
C TRP A 365 -15.47 2.83 -0.06
N LEU A 366 -15.11 1.87 -0.89
CA LEU A 366 -14.99 0.46 -0.48
C LEU A 366 -13.81 0.23 0.48
N GLU A 367 -12.73 1.00 0.32
CA GLU A 367 -11.57 1.01 1.21
C GLU A 367 -11.94 1.56 2.59
N ASP A 368 -12.47 2.79 2.65
CA ASP A 368 -12.83 3.48 3.91
C ASP A 368 -13.98 2.80 4.65
N SER A 369 -14.87 2.09 3.95
CA SER A 369 -15.96 1.34 4.58
C SER A 369 -15.48 0.08 5.32
N GLY A 370 -14.24 -0.36 5.08
CA GLY A 370 -13.69 -1.60 5.62
C GLY A 370 -14.03 -2.85 4.82
N TYR A 371 -14.75 -2.71 3.68
CA TYR A 371 -15.11 -3.84 2.82
C TYR A 371 -13.89 -4.49 2.17
N MET A 372 -12.91 -3.69 1.72
CA MET A 372 -11.69 -4.21 1.09
C MET A 372 -10.90 -5.21 1.97
N ALA A 373 -10.89 -5.02 3.29
CA ALA A 373 -10.26 -5.95 4.21
C ALA A 373 -10.94 -7.33 4.24
N ARG A 374 -12.27 -7.38 4.08
CA ARG A 374 -13.03 -8.65 3.99
C ARG A 374 -12.73 -9.36 2.68
N ILE A 375 -12.63 -8.60 1.59
CA ILE A 375 -12.30 -9.16 0.27
C ILE A 375 -10.90 -9.74 0.27
N ALA A 376 -9.92 -9.05 0.88
CA ALA A 376 -8.58 -9.60 1.05
C ALA A 376 -8.62 -10.95 1.80
N LEU A 377 -9.35 -11.05 2.90
CA LEU A 377 -9.53 -12.32 3.63
C LEU A 377 -10.21 -13.41 2.80
N LEU A 378 -11.28 -13.08 2.09
CA LEU A 378 -12.02 -14.01 1.26
C LEU A 378 -11.13 -14.60 0.15
N MET A 379 -10.22 -13.78 -0.37
CA MET A 379 -9.35 -14.11 -1.51
C MET A 379 -8.00 -14.68 -1.09
N ASP A 380 -7.69 -14.61 0.20
CA ASP A 380 -6.40 -15.08 0.74
C ASP A 380 -6.12 -16.54 0.41
N ARG A 381 -7.13 -17.42 0.49
CA ARG A 381 -6.97 -18.83 0.10
C ARG A 381 -6.58 -19.02 -1.36
N LEU A 382 -7.13 -18.19 -2.26
CA LEU A 382 -6.84 -18.27 -3.68
C LEU A 382 -5.45 -17.68 -3.97
N MET A 383 -5.13 -16.53 -3.38
CA MET A 383 -3.85 -15.85 -3.55
C MET A 383 -2.69 -16.65 -2.92
N SER A 384 -2.86 -17.18 -1.71
CA SER A 384 -1.83 -17.97 -1.03
C SER A 384 -1.47 -19.23 -1.81
N SER A 385 -2.42 -19.82 -2.54
CA SER A 385 -2.16 -20.98 -3.41
C SER A 385 -1.18 -20.69 -4.56
N VAL A 386 -1.03 -19.41 -4.94
CA VAL A 386 -0.06 -18.95 -5.94
C VAL A 386 1.13 -18.20 -5.33
N GLY A 387 1.24 -18.17 -3.99
CA GLY A 387 2.33 -17.54 -3.25
C GLY A 387 2.17 -16.02 -3.08
N LEU A 388 0.93 -15.52 -3.07
CA LEU A 388 0.61 -14.11 -2.82
C LEU A 388 -0.32 -13.97 -1.61
N ASN A 389 -0.29 -12.79 -0.99
CA ASN A 389 -1.19 -12.42 0.08
C ASN A 389 -2.58 -12.02 -0.46
N GLY A 390 -3.66 -12.26 0.29
CA GLY A 390 -5.01 -11.76 -0.04
C GLY A 390 -5.09 -10.27 -0.38
N LYS A 391 -4.24 -9.41 0.20
CA LYS A 391 -4.15 -7.97 -0.13
C LYS A 391 -3.71 -7.70 -1.57
N ALA A 392 -2.93 -8.59 -2.19
CA ALA A 392 -2.48 -8.46 -3.58
C ALA A 392 -3.63 -8.51 -4.60
N PHE A 393 -4.75 -9.13 -4.21
CA PHE A 393 -5.93 -9.21 -5.06
C PHE A 393 -6.56 -7.83 -5.32
N ILE A 394 -6.50 -6.91 -4.36
CA ILE A 394 -7.12 -5.58 -4.45
C ILE A 394 -6.54 -4.78 -5.65
N PRO A 395 -5.21 -4.58 -5.77
CA PRO A 395 -4.60 -3.98 -6.95
C PRO A 395 -4.93 -4.67 -8.27
N MET A 396 -4.99 -6.01 -8.28
CA MET A 396 -5.26 -6.77 -9.51
C MET A 396 -6.68 -6.56 -10.03
N ILE A 397 -7.68 -6.51 -9.14
CA ILE A 397 -9.05 -6.16 -9.50
C ILE A 397 -9.12 -4.75 -10.07
N ILE A 398 -8.48 -3.79 -9.39
CA ILE A 398 -8.45 -2.40 -9.85
C ILE A 398 -7.81 -2.32 -11.25
N GLY A 399 -6.82 -3.18 -11.52
CA GLY A 399 -6.20 -3.38 -12.83
C GLY A 399 -7.18 -3.72 -13.97
N PHE A 400 -8.23 -4.50 -13.70
CA PHE A 400 -9.30 -4.76 -14.68
C PHE A 400 -10.07 -3.50 -15.09
N GLY A 401 -10.18 -2.51 -14.21
CA GLY A 401 -10.65 -1.19 -14.59
C GLY A 401 -9.57 -0.44 -15.37
N CYS A 402 -8.43 -0.21 -14.72
CA CYS A 402 -7.27 0.42 -15.33
C CYS A 402 -5.97 -0.02 -14.63
N ASN A 403 -4.94 -0.34 -15.42
CA ASN A 403 -3.67 -0.80 -14.88
C ASN A 403 -2.88 0.28 -14.13
N VAL A 404 -3.01 1.55 -14.50
CA VAL A 404 -2.31 2.65 -13.80
C VAL A 404 -2.74 2.76 -12.32
N PRO A 405 -4.04 2.89 -11.98
CA PRO A 405 -4.47 2.89 -10.59
C PRO A 405 -4.25 1.55 -9.89
N GLY A 406 -4.33 0.42 -10.61
CA GLY A 406 -4.00 -0.90 -10.06
C GLY A 406 -2.55 -0.96 -9.57
N ILE A 407 -1.59 -0.58 -10.42
CA ILE A 407 -0.16 -0.52 -10.06
C ILE A 407 0.09 0.48 -8.92
N MET A 408 -0.59 1.62 -8.91
CA MET A 408 -0.48 2.59 -7.81
C MET A 408 -1.01 2.04 -6.49
N ALA A 409 -2.11 1.28 -6.52
CA ALA A 409 -2.69 0.63 -5.35
C ALA A 409 -1.77 -0.44 -4.76
N ALA A 410 -0.90 -1.08 -5.57
CA ALA A 410 0.06 -2.07 -5.07
C ALA A 410 1.02 -1.52 -3.98
N ARG A 411 1.13 -0.19 -3.84
CA ARG A 411 1.89 0.45 -2.76
C ARG A 411 1.38 0.12 -1.36
N THR A 412 0.12 -0.30 -1.21
CA THR A 412 -0.45 -0.71 0.08
C THR A 412 0.02 -2.10 0.53
N ILE A 413 0.75 -2.84 -0.32
CA ILE A 413 1.34 -4.13 0.01
C ILE A 413 2.66 -3.88 0.76
N GLU A 414 2.71 -4.38 2.00
CA GLU A 414 3.83 -4.19 2.93
C GLU A 414 5.10 -4.90 2.44
N HIS A 415 4.97 -6.15 1.99
CA HIS A 415 6.11 -6.92 1.50
C HIS A 415 6.58 -6.47 0.11
N PRO A 416 7.85 -6.07 -0.05
CA PRO A 416 8.37 -5.52 -1.30
C PRO A 416 8.34 -6.54 -2.45
N LYS A 417 8.56 -7.84 -2.16
CA LYS A 417 8.51 -8.93 -3.14
C LYS A 417 7.09 -9.15 -3.67
N GLU A 418 6.11 -9.26 -2.78
CA GLU A 418 4.69 -9.39 -3.15
C GLU A 418 4.18 -8.17 -3.92
N ARG A 419 4.61 -6.97 -3.50
CA ARG A 419 4.34 -5.73 -4.21
C ARG A 419 4.89 -5.75 -5.63
N LEU A 420 6.15 -6.17 -5.81
CA LEU A 420 6.77 -6.30 -7.12
C LEU A 420 6.04 -7.31 -8.01
N LEU A 421 5.72 -8.49 -7.48
CA LEU A 421 4.94 -9.51 -8.20
C LEU A 421 3.59 -8.96 -8.64
N THR A 422 2.86 -8.29 -7.75
CA THR A 422 1.57 -7.68 -8.08
C THR A 422 1.68 -6.64 -9.18
N ILE A 423 2.75 -5.82 -9.18
CA ILE A 423 3.03 -4.85 -10.24
C ILE A 423 3.35 -5.54 -11.57
N LEU A 424 4.16 -6.60 -11.57
CA LEU A 424 4.52 -7.37 -12.77
C LEU A 424 3.33 -8.11 -13.39
N LEU A 425 2.38 -8.53 -12.55
CA LEU A 425 1.18 -9.26 -12.97
C LEU A 425 0.03 -8.33 -13.38
N SER A 426 0.01 -7.08 -12.91
CA SER A 426 -1.06 -6.12 -13.26
C SER A 426 -1.24 -5.95 -14.77
N PRO A 427 -0.18 -5.89 -15.62
CA PRO A 427 -0.35 -5.89 -17.07
C PRO A 427 -1.05 -7.12 -17.65
N LEU A 428 -1.31 -8.19 -16.92
CA LEU A 428 -2.09 -9.33 -17.40
C LEU A 428 -3.60 -9.16 -17.11
N MET A 429 -3.97 -8.15 -16.34
CA MET A 429 -5.35 -7.75 -16.12
C MET A 429 -5.85 -6.98 -17.34
N SER A 430 -6.93 -7.49 -17.95
CA SER A 430 -7.46 -6.95 -19.19
C SER A 430 -8.41 -5.80 -18.91
N CYS A 431 -7.97 -4.57 -19.18
CA CYS A 431 -8.78 -3.37 -19.02
C CYS A 431 -9.70 -3.10 -20.22
N SER A 432 -10.63 -2.15 -20.07
CA SER A 432 -11.56 -1.71 -21.13
C SER A 432 -10.86 -1.33 -22.44
N ALA A 433 -9.69 -0.69 -22.38
CA ALA A 433 -8.92 -0.34 -23.57
C ALA A 433 -8.35 -1.55 -24.34
N ARG A 434 -8.29 -2.74 -23.73
CA ARG A 434 -7.94 -3.98 -24.45
C ARG A 434 -9.14 -4.64 -25.09
N LEU A 435 -10.33 -4.39 -24.55
CA LEU A 435 -11.57 -4.90 -25.13
C LEU A 435 -11.75 -4.41 -26.57
N THR A 436 -11.37 -3.16 -26.88
CA THR A 436 -11.45 -2.61 -28.24
C THR A 436 -10.57 -3.40 -29.21
N VAL A 437 -9.35 -3.73 -28.80
CA VAL A 437 -8.43 -4.57 -29.57
C VAL A 437 -8.98 -5.99 -29.70
N TYR A 438 -9.43 -6.61 -28.60
CA TYR A 438 -10.02 -7.94 -28.63
C TYR A 438 -11.26 -8.01 -29.52
N ALA A 439 -12.12 -6.99 -29.47
CA ALA A 439 -13.32 -6.89 -30.29
C ALA A 439 -12.97 -6.76 -31.78
N LEU A 440 -11.97 -5.95 -32.15
CA LEU A 440 -11.49 -5.84 -33.53
C LEU A 440 -11.05 -7.20 -34.07
N PHE A 441 -10.16 -7.90 -33.37
CA PHE A 441 -9.65 -9.20 -33.80
C PHE A 441 -10.73 -10.30 -33.76
N ALA A 442 -11.60 -10.28 -32.75
CA ALA A 442 -12.72 -11.21 -32.68
C ALA A 442 -13.68 -11.00 -33.86
N ALA A 443 -13.98 -9.75 -34.22
CA ALA A 443 -14.82 -9.42 -35.37
C ALA A 443 -14.18 -9.83 -36.70
N ALA A 444 -12.87 -9.60 -36.85
CA ALA A 444 -12.13 -9.92 -38.08
C ALA A 444 -11.99 -11.43 -38.32
N PHE A 445 -11.65 -12.21 -37.29
CA PHE A 445 -11.30 -13.63 -37.44
C PHE A 445 -12.43 -14.59 -37.04
N PHE A 446 -13.38 -14.15 -36.20
CA PHE A 446 -14.34 -15.04 -35.56
C PHE A 446 -15.74 -14.42 -35.46
N SER A 447 -16.26 -14.01 -36.61
CA SER A 447 -17.53 -13.28 -36.76
C SER A 447 -18.73 -13.95 -36.07
N SER A 448 -18.77 -15.28 -35.99
CA SER A 448 -19.88 -16.05 -35.41
C SER A 448 -19.80 -16.24 -33.88
N HIS A 449 -18.62 -16.09 -33.26
CA HIS A 449 -18.40 -16.42 -31.84
C HIS A 449 -17.61 -15.33 -31.09
N GLN A 450 -17.77 -14.07 -31.49
CA GLN A 450 -16.96 -12.95 -30.97
C GLN A 450 -17.00 -12.84 -29.44
N SER A 451 -18.19 -12.91 -28.84
CA SER A 451 -18.38 -12.78 -27.39
C SER A 451 -17.70 -13.92 -26.60
N LEU A 452 -17.79 -15.16 -27.10
CA LEU A 452 -17.17 -16.32 -26.46
C LEU A 452 -15.64 -16.23 -26.49
N ILE A 453 -15.08 -15.72 -27.59
CA ILE A 453 -13.64 -15.57 -27.75
C ILE A 453 -13.10 -14.42 -26.91
N VAL A 454 -13.81 -13.29 -26.87
CA VAL A 454 -13.45 -12.22 -25.94
C VAL A 454 -13.49 -12.75 -24.50
N LEU A 455 -14.55 -13.46 -24.11
CA LEU A 455 -14.64 -14.08 -22.78
C LEU A 455 -13.48 -15.04 -22.51
N SER A 456 -13.10 -15.89 -23.47
CA SER A 456 -12.00 -16.84 -23.30
C SER A 456 -10.65 -16.13 -23.13
N LEU A 457 -10.42 -15.01 -23.83
CA LEU A 457 -9.21 -14.20 -23.66
C LEU A 457 -9.14 -13.56 -22.26
N TYR A 458 -10.25 -13.09 -21.71
CA TYR A 458 -10.30 -12.58 -20.32
C TYR A 458 -10.02 -13.69 -19.30
N VAL A 459 -10.61 -14.87 -19.47
CA VAL A 459 -10.33 -16.02 -18.59
C VAL A 459 -8.88 -16.45 -18.72
N LEU A 460 -8.34 -16.51 -19.94
CA LEU A 460 -6.95 -16.84 -20.19
C LEU A 460 -6.00 -15.84 -19.51
N SER A 461 -6.31 -14.54 -19.53
CA SER A 461 -5.48 -13.53 -18.89
C SER A 461 -5.38 -13.72 -17.37
N ILE A 462 -6.50 -14.07 -16.71
CA ILE A 462 -6.53 -14.44 -15.29
C ILE A 462 -5.69 -15.69 -15.03
N VAL A 463 -5.90 -16.74 -15.82
CA VAL A 463 -5.17 -18.01 -15.65
C VAL A 463 -3.67 -17.81 -15.83
N THR A 464 -3.24 -17.11 -16.88
CA THR A 464 -1.84 -16.79 -17.13
C THR A 464 -1.25 -15.94 -16.00
N ALA A 465 -1.99 -14.97 -15.46
CA ALA A 465 -1.53 -14.19 -14.30
C ALA A 465 -1.29 -15.07 -13.07
N LEU A 466 -2.23 -15.97 -12.75
CA LEU A 466 -2.08 -16.90 -11.61
C LEU A 466 -0.93 -17.90 -11.82
N LEU A 467 -0.75 -18.40 -13.05
CA LEU A 467 0.37 -19.30 -13.38
C LEU A 467 1.72 -18.59 -13.27
N LEU A 468 1.84 -17.38 -13.79
CA LEU A 468 3.07 -16.59 -13.68
C LEU A 468 3.34 -16.14 -12.25
N ALA A 469 2.29 -15.83 -11.46
CA ALA A 469 2.43 -15.57 -10.03
C ALA A 469 3.11 -16.74 -9.33
N LYS A 470 2.60 -17.97 -9.56
CA LYS A 470 3.14 -19.20 -8.99
C LYS A 470 4.55 -19.51 -9.50
N LEU A 471 4.81 -19.29 -10.79
CA LEU A 471 6.13 -19.48 -11.38
C LEU A 471 7.15 -18.54 -10.73
N PHE A 472 6.87 -17.24 -10.69
CA PHE A 472 7.80 -16.24 -10.15
C PHE A 472 7.97 -16.34 -8.63
N SER A 473 6.91 -16.67 -7.88
CA SER A 473 7.00 -16.88 -6.44
C SER A 473 7.85 -18.12 -6.07
N SER A 474 7.85 -19.14 -6.93
CA SER A 474 8.61 -20.38 -6.69
C SER A 474 10.05 -20.39 -7.24
N THR A 475 10.36 -19.58 -8.25
CA THR A 475 11.68 -19.61 -8.94
C THR A 475 12.55 -18.38 -8.68
N PHE A 476 12.05 -17.17 -8.96
CA PHE A 476 12.84 -15.94 -8.92
C PHE A 476 12.89 -15.26 -7.55
N LEU A 477 11.93 -15.55 -6.66
CA LEU A 477 11.79 -14.91 -5.35
C LEU A 477 11.65 -15.93 -4.22
N LYS A 478 12.53 -16.94 -4.20
CA LYS A 478 12.53 -18.01 -3.19
C LYS A 478 12.61 -17.44 -1.75
N HIS A 479 11.93 -18.14 -0.85
CA HIS A 479 11.59 -17.75 0.53
C HIS A 479 12.78 -17.29 1.39
N GLU A 480 12.59 -16.16 2.07
CA GLU A 480 12.98 -15.92 3.46
C GLU A 480 11.72 -15.28 4.07
N ASP A 481 11.15 -15.98 5.06
CA ASP A 481 9.94 -15.68 5.84
C ASP A 481 8.58 -15.68 5.12
N GLN A 482 7.77 -16.68 5.48
CA GLN A 482 6.33 -16.67 5.23
C GLN A 482 5.77 -15.43 5.94
N SER A 483 5.27 -14.47 5.17
CA SER A 483 4.51 -13.35 5.70
C SER A 483 3.30 -13.92 6.43
N ALA A 484 3.35 -13.94 7.76
CA ALA A 484 2.19 -14.33 8.56
C ALA A 484 1.08 -13.33 8.26
N PHE A 485 0.12 -13.71 7.42
CA PHE A 485 -0.96 -12.82 7.02
C PHE A 485 -1.91 -12.61 8.20
N VAL A 486 -1.63 -11.59 9.00
CA VAL A 486 -2.52 -11.12 10.06
C VAL A 486 -3.17 -9.84 9.58
N ILE A 487 -4.32 -9.97 8.92
CA ILE A 487 -5.18 -8.83 8.62
C ILE A 487 -6.24 -8.70 9.70
N GLU A 488 -6.25 -7.55 10.36
CA GLU A 488 -7.38 -7.20 11.20
C GLU A 488 -8.52 -6.69 10.34
N LEU A 489 -9.73 -7.15 10.66
CA LEU A 489 -10.94 -6.63 10.10
C LEU A 489 -11.29 -5.31 10.81
N PRO A 490 -11.11 -4.12 10.17
CA PRO A 490 -11.60 -2.89 10.74
C PRO A 490 -13.12 -2.97 10.93
N PRO A 491 -13.75 -2.30 11.90
CA PRO A 491 -15.21 -2.28 11.94
C PRO A 491 -15.77 -1.60 10.68
N TYR A 492 -16.99 -1.95 10.24
CA TYR A 492 -17.65 -1.18 9.20
C TYR A 492 -17.82 0.25 9.67
N ARG A 493 -17.47 1.19 8.80
CA ARG A 493 -17.64 2.63 9.05
C ARG A 493 -18.33 3.25 7.85
N VAL A 494 -19.21 4.22 8.10
CA VAL A 494 -19.73 5.04 7.01
C VAL A 494 -18.63 6.04 6.65
N PRO A 495 -18.11 6.03 5.42
CA PRO A 495 -17.03 6.93 5.04
C PRO A 495 -17.46 8.39 5.09
N GLN A 496 -16.56 9.28 5.49
CA GLN A 496 -16.84 10.70 5.55
C GLN A 496 -16.69 11.33 4.16
N TRP A 497 -17.75 11.98 3.67
CA TRP A 497 -17.78 12.57 2.32
C TRP A 497 -16.59 13.50 2.02
N ARG A 498 -16.18 14.31 3.00
CA ARG A 498 -15.03 15.23 2.85
C ARG A 498 -13.71 14.48 2.63
N ILE A 499 -13.50 13.37 3.34
CA ILE A 499 -12.29 12.55 3.22
C ILE A 499 -12.29 11.84 1.87
N LEU A 500 -13.43 11.25 1.48
CA LEU A 500 -13.60 10.59 0.19
C LEU A 500 -13.27 11.52 -0.99
N LEU A 501 -13.86 12.72 -1.01
CA LEU A 501 -13.62 13.68 -2.09
C LEU A 501 -12.15 14.13 -2.13
N ARG A 502 -11.55 14.39 -0.98
CA ARG A 502 -10.13 14.78 -0.91
C ARG A 502 -9.22 13.67 -1.41
N SER A 503 -9.43 12.43 -0.96
CA SER A 503 -8.68 11.25 -1.39
C SER A 503 -8.83 11.01 -2.90
N THR A 504 -10.06 11.12 -3.42
CA THR A 504 -10.37 11.01 -4.85
C THR A 504 -9.63 12.08 -5.65
N TRP A 505 -9.65 13.32 -5.18
CA TRP A 505 -8.95 14.44 -5.82
C TRP A 505 -7.43 14.26 -5.83
N GLU A 506 -6.83 13.82 -4.72
CA GLU A 506 -5.40 13.57 -4.62
C GLU A 506 -4.95 12.44 -5.57
N LYS A 507 -5.69 11.31 -5.59
CA LYS A 507 -5.45 10.18 -6.51
C LYS A 507 -5.64 10.60 -7.97
N GLY A 508 -6.74 11.28 -8.28
CA GLY A 508 -7.07 11.76 -9.63
C GLY A 508 -6.08 12.79 -10.17
N LYS A 509 -5.68 13.78 -9.35
CA LYS A 509 -4.61 14.75 -9.70
C LYS A 509 -3.29 14.03 -9.96
N GLY A 510 -2.96 13.02 -9.16
CA GLY A 510 -1.76 12.21 -9.34
C GLY A 510 -1.75 11.48 -10.69
N PHE A 511 -2.89 10.92 -11.10
CA PHE A 511 -3.08 10.30 -12.41
C PHE A 511 -2.90 11.31 -13.55
N VAL A 512 -3.63 12.43 -13.53
CA VAL A 512 -3.58 13.47 -14.59
C VAL A 512 -2.15 13.98 -14.78
N ARG A 513 -1.42 14.26 -13.67
CA ARG A 513 -0.05 14.76 -13.76
C ARG A 513 0.92 13.73 -14.35
N LYS A 514 0.81 12.45 -13.95
CA LYS A 514 1.74 11.41 -14.39
C LYS A 514 1.35 10.84 -15.74
N ALA A 515 0.21 10.17 -15.82
CA ALA A 515 -0.26 9.53 -17.05
C ALA A 515 -0.47 10.54 -18.16
N GLY A 516 -1.06 11.70 -17.85
CA GLY A 516 -1.28 12.76 -18.83
C GLY A 516 0.00 13.28 -19.47
N THR A 517 1.09 13.44 -18.71
CA THR A 517 2.37 13.90 -19.27
C THR A 517 2.96 12.86 -20.24
N PHE A 518 2.91 11.57 -19.90
CA PHE A 518 3.42 10.50 -20.77
C PHE A 518 2.57 10.30 -22.03
N ILE A 519 1.24 10.30 -21.88
CA ILE A 519 0.33 10.13 -23.01
C ILE A 519 0.41 11.34 -23.94
N PHE A 520 0.38 12.57 -23.40
CA PHE A 520 0.53 13.79 -24.20
C PHE A 520 1.86 13.79 -24.97
N GLY A 521 2.99 13.60 -24.27
CA GLY A 521 4.30 13.55 -24.92
C GLY A 521 4.38 12.47 -26.00
N GLY A 522 3.84 11.29 -25.71
CA GLY A 522 3.75 10.20 -26.67
C GLY A 522 2.89 10.52 -27.89
N SER A 523 1.73 11.14 -27.70
CA SER A 523 0.82 11.53 -28.79
C SER A 523 1.46 12.56 -29.73
N VAL A 524 2.18 13.55 -29.19
CA VAL A 524 2.93 14.53 -29.99
C VAL A 524 4.04 13.86 -30.78
N VAL A 525 4.76 12.90 -30.18
CA VAL A 525 5.82 12.15 -30.88
C VAL A 525 5.24 11.27 -31.98
N ILE A 526 4.17 10.52 -31.71
CA ILE A 526 3.48 9.69 -32.71
C ILE A 526 2.98 10.57 -33.84
N TRP A 527 2.31 11.68 -33.53
CA TRP A 527 1.81 12.63 -34.51
C TRP A 527 2.96 13.17 -35.37
N LEU A 528 4.07 13.60 -34.78
CA LEU A 528 5.23 14.10 -35.52
C LEU A 528 5.81 13.03 -36.45
N LEU A 529 5.96 11.79 -35.96
CA LEU A 529 6.45 10.66 -36.76
C LEU A 529 5.48 10.27 -37.88
N SER A 530 4.19 10.50 -37.68
CA SER A 530 3.13 10.24 -38.67
C SER A 530 3.08 11.32 -39.73
N TYR A 531 3.32 12.58 -39.34
CA TYR A 531 3.21 13.76 -40.19
C TYR A 531 4.51 14.09 -40.95
N SER A 532 5.65 13.58 -40.49
CA SER A 532 6.96 13.81 -41.13
C SER A 532 7.55 12.54 -41.72
N GLY A 533 8.31 12.69 -42.80
CA GLY A 533 9.02 11.62 -43.49
C GLY A 533 10.26 12.14 -44.21
N PRO A 534 10.97 11.27 -44.95
CA PRO A 534 12.18 11.66 -45.67
C PRO A 534 11.97 12.76 -46.71
N SER A 535 10.75 12.90 -47.23
CA SER A 535 10.33 13.95 -48.18
C SER A 535 9.97 15.28 -47.52
N GLY A 536 9.97 15.35 -46.18
CA GLY A 536 9.70 16.57 -45.41
C GLY A 536 8.51 16.43 -44.46
N PHE A 537 7.67 17.45 -44.42
CA PHE A 537 6.49 17.56 -43.57
C PHE A 537 5.22 17.43 -44.42
N ASP A 538 4.11 17.00 -43.81
CA ASP A 538 2.82 16.77 -44.50
C ASP A 538 2.88 15.59 -45.48
N VAL A 539 3.50 14.50 -45.06
CA VAL A 539 3.63 13.29 -45.86
C VAL A 539 2.47 12.34 -45.61
N GLU A 540 2.12 11.53 -46.62
CA GLU A 540 1.20 10.43 -46.41
C GLU A 540 1.76 9.43 -45.38
N MET A 541 0.88 8.82 -44.60
CA MET A 541 1.27 7.93 -43.49
C MET A 541 2.16 6.77 -43.95
N ASN A 542 1.93 6.22 -45.15
CA ASN A 542 2.72 5.14 -45.76
C ASN A 542 4.20 5.52 -46.02
N GLN A 543 4.50 6.82 -46.16
CA GLN A 543 5.83 7.38 -46.40
C GLN A 543 6.43 8.06 -45.16
N SER A 544 5.69 8.06 -44.05
CA SER A 544 6.07 8.68 -42.79
C SER A 544 7.23 7.96 -42.11
N PHE A 545 7.93 8.66 -41.19
CA PHE A 545 8.93 8.02 -40.34
C PHE A 545 8.32 6.91 -39.48
N LEU A 546 7.04 7.03 -39.09
CA LEU A 546 6.31 5.97 -38.39
C LEU A 546 6.23 4.70 -39.24
N ALA A 547 5.95 4.80 -40.54
CA ALA A 547 5.92 3.66 -41.45
C ALA A 547 7.32 3.07 -41.69
N ILE A 548 8.37 3.89 -41.73
CA ILE A 548 9.75 3.40 -41.83
C ILE A 548 10.15 2.59 -40.59
N ILE A 549 9.83 3.10 -39.40
CA ILE A 549 10.06 2.39 -38.14
C ILE A 549 9.21 1.11 -38.10
N GLY A 550 7.96 1.18 -38.54
CA GLY A 550 7.07 0.02 -38.66
C GLY A 550 7.66 -1.07 -39.56
N ASN A 551 8.16 -0.71 -40.74
CA ASN A 551 8.84 -1.61 -41.67
C ASN A 551 10.12 -2.21 -41.07
N ALA A 552 10.86 -1.48 -40.25
CA ALA A 552 12.04 -2.01 -39.57
C ALA A 552 11.69 -3.08 -38.52
N ILE A 553 10.51 -2.98 -37.90
CA ILE A 553 10.01 -3.93 -36.89
C ILE A 553 9.25 -5.10 -37.55
N ALA A 554 8.65 -4.90 -38.73
CA ALA A 554 7.82 -5.87 -39.44
C ALA A 554 8.43 -7.28 -39.57
N PRO A 555 9.74 -7.47 -39.85
CA PRO A 555 10.35 -8.80 -39.95
C PRO A 555 10.24 -9.64 -38.68
N LEU A 556 10.08 -9.01 -37.50
CA LEU A 556 9.87 -9.73 -36.24
C LEU A 556 8.52 -10.46 -36.22
N PHE A 557 7.55 -9.96 -36.99
CA PHE A 557 6.18 -10.44 -37.06
C PHE A 557 5.89 -11.36 -38.26
N ASP A 558 6.81 -11.45 -39.23
CA ASP A 558 6.75 -12.38 -40.36
C ASP A 558 6.44 -13.83 -39.94
N PRO A 559 7.04 -14.41 -38.88
CA PRO A 559 6.79 -15.79 -38.47
C PRO A 559 5.34 -16.05 -38.03
N ILE A 560 4.62 -15.01 -37.62
CA ILE A 560 3.23 -15.06 -37.15
C ILE A 560 2.27 -14.55 -38.26
N GLY A 561 2.79 -14.18 -39.44
CA GLY A 561 2.00 -13.72 -40.59
C GLY A 561 1.61 -12.23 -40.56
N PHE A 562 2.23 -11.41 -39.70
CA PHE A 562 1.96 -9.98 -39.55
C PHE A 562 3.11 -9.10 -40.07
N GLY A 563 3.73 -9.50 -41.17
CA GLY A 563 4.91 -8.86 -41.77
C GLY A 563 4.72 -7.49 -42.42
N ASN A 564 3.70 -6.74 -42.02
CA ASN A 564 3.39 -5.44 -42.59
C ASN A 564 3.82 -4.30 -41.66
N TRP A 565 4.04 -3.12 -42.25
CA TRP A 565 4.48 -1.95 -41.50
C TRP A 565 3.43 -1.49 -40.49
N GLN A 566 2.14 -1.70 -40.78
CA GLN A 566 1.03 -1.38 -39.88
C GLN A 566 1.14 -2.16 -38.57
N ALA A 567 1.49 -3.46 -38.60
CA ALA A 567 1.68 -4.25 -37.39
C ALA A 567 2.89 -3.77 -36.57
N GLY A 568 4.02 -3.46 -37.24
CA GLY A 568 5.18 -2.89 -36.59
C GLY A 568 4.91 -1.53 -35.93
N ALA A 569 4.25 -0.62 -36.65
CA ALA A 569 3.88 0.70 -36.16
C ALA A 569 2.85 0.63 -35.02
N SER A 570 1.90 -0.30 -35.10
CA SER A 570 0.87 -0.52 -34.08
C SER A 570 1.44 -0.95 -32.72
N LEU A 571 2.62 -1.58 -32.68
CA LEU A 571 3.31 -1.90 -31.42
C LEU A 571 3.75 -0.62 -30.70
N LEU A 572 4.24 0.36 -31.47
CA LEU A 572 4.77 1.63 -30.97
C LEU A 572 3.63 2.55 -30.52
N THR A 573 2.58 2.69 -31.34
CA THR A 573 1.40 3.48 -30.98
C THR A 573 0.63 2.83 -29.83
N GLY A 574 0.49 1.51 -29.85
CA GLY A 574 -0.17 0.72 -28.81
C GLY A 574 0.58 0.65 -27.47
N PHE A 575 1.86 1.02 -27.40
CA PHE A 575 2.55 1.17 -26.12
C PHE A 575 2.02 2.37 -25.32
N LEU A 576 1.68 3.45 -26.03
CA LEU A 576 1.24 4.71 -25.43
C LEU A 576 -0.28 4.75 -25.19
N ALA A 577 -1.07 4.34 -26.18
CA ALA A 577 -2.53 4.28 -26.08
C ALA A 577 -3.06 3.07 -26.86
N LYS A 578 -3.78 2.17 -26.15
CA LYS A 578 -4.21 0.88 -26.73
C LYS A 578 -5.31 1.07 -27.79
N GLU A 579 -6.18 2.07 -27.64
CA GLU A 579 -7.20 2.38 -28.66
C GLU A 579 -6.61 2.83 -30.01
N VAL A 580 -5.42 3.44 -30.01
CA VAL A 580 -4.77 3.96 -31.23
C VAL A 580 -4.30 2.82 -32.15
N VAL A 581 -4.11 1.61 -31.61
CA VAL A 581 -3.81 0.40 -32.40
C VAL A 581 -4.83 0.18 -33.51
N VAL A 582 -6.12 0.39 -33.21
CA VAL A 582 -7.19 0.21 -34.18
C VAL A 582 -7.05 1.23 -35.30
N SER A 583 -6.80 2.50 -34.98
CA SER A 583 -6.61 3.54 -35.99
C SER A 583 -5.37 3.31 -36.85
N THR A 584 -4.27 2.78 -36.29
CA THR A 584 -3.04 2.46 -37.05
C THR A 584 -3.24 1.26 -37.99
N MET A 585 -3.97 0.23 -37.56
CA MET A 585 -4.23 -0.95 -38.39
C MET A 585 -5.29 -0.75 -39.47
N ASN A 586 -6.21 0.20 -39.28
CA ASN A 586 -7.27 0.49 -40.25
C ASN A 586 -6.79 1.37 -41.43
N ILE A 587 -5.51 1.70 -41.48
CA ILE A 587 -4.88 2.42 -42.59
C ILE A 587 -4.65 1.42 -43.72
N ASN A 588 -5.61 1.35 -44.63
CA ASN A 588 -5.50 0.56 -45.85
C ASN A 588 -4.45 1.18 -46.78
N ASP A 589 -3.58 0.34 -47.34
CA ASP A 589 -2.77 0.70 -48.50
C ASP A 589 -3.75 0.92 -49.67
N ALA A 590 -4.03 2.19 -49.99
CA ALA A 590 -4.64 2.59 -51.25
C ALA A 590 -3.54 3.01 -52.22
#